data_AF-S8CJ17-F1
#
_entry.id   AF-S8CJ17-F1
#
_cell.length_a   1.000
_cell.length_b   1.000
_cell.length_c   1.000
_cell.angle_alpha   90.00
_cell.angle_beta   90.00
_cell.angle_gamma   90.00
#
_symmetry.space_group_name_H-M   'P 1'
#
loop_
_entity.id
_entity.type
_entity.pdbx_description
1 polymer ?
#
loop_
_entity_poly.entity_id
_entity_poly.type
_entity_poly.pdbx_seq_one_letter_code
_entity_poly.pdbx_strand_id
1 'polypeptide(L)'
;MQVTISIITQNRVRSLSRLLNSLENAYYMGDNISIIFNMDSQVDEPTLKLVTTFNWAHGTKTIRKRVLRGGLIKSVSESWYPSSNHDFGLLLEDDIEVSPYYYLWIKYALLTYHYDPKASFPELSSISLYTPRVIEVLRERPFWNPTEFFDDADRNMPYLHQLPCSWGAVFFPKHWREFNAYINLRSDRNSTGDQVEIPRSVTNGWKRSWKKFFIEMMYLRGYVSLYPNFPNQTSFSTNHMEPGVHIQAKNNAVNEKRKDYVVPLMGRDFRELLPHGKLPIVSSLPCLNLYNELASLKDMKIAGSNLGQDVLRCNNGKEIVVVDTEIGLPLKCATF
;
A
#
# COMPACT_ATOMS: atom_id res chain seq x y z
N MET A 1 0.63 -16.82 -10.71
CA MET A 1 0.32 -15.48 -10.16
C MET A 1 -1.18 -15.41 -9.89
N GLN A 2 -1.58 -15.13 -8.66
CA GLN A 2 -2.97 -14.91 -8.25
C GLN A 2 -3.04 -13.53 -7.58
N VAL A 3 -4.02 -12.72 -7.97
CA VAL A 3 -4.27 -11.43 -7.33
C VAL A 3 -5.69 -11.45 -6.79
N THR A 4 -5.85 -11.15 -5.51
CA THR A 4 -7.14 -11.08 -4.83
C THR A 4 -7.44 -9.63 -4.46
N ILE A 5 -8.62 -9.13 -4.86
CA ILE A 5 -9.11 -7.81 -4.50
C ILE A 5 -9.80 -7.91 -3.14
N SER A 6 -9.20 -7.28 -2.12
CA SER A 6 -9.73 -7.19 -0.77
C SER A 6 -10.32 -5.80 -0.54
N ILE A 7 -11.64 -5.72 -0.54
CA ILE A 7 -12.39 -4.47 -0.34
C ILE A 7 -12.78 -4.33 1.12
N ILE A 8 -12.47 -3.19 1.72
CA ILE A 8 -12.84 -2.84 3.09
C ILE A 8 -13.93 -1.78 3.04
N THR A 9 -15.10 -2.08 3.61
CA THR A 9 -16.27 -1.20 3.56
C THR A 9 -17.12 -1.30 4.81
N GLN A 10 -17.92 -0.26 5.07
CA GLN A 10 -18.81 -0.25 6.23
C GLN A 10 -20.21 0.31 5.93
N ASN A 11 -20.34 1.60 5.60
CA ASN A 11 -21.65 2.25 5.51
C ASN A 11 -21.71 3.38 4.46
N ARG A 12 -20.95 3.23 3.37
CA ARG A 12 -20.84 4.24 2.30
C ARG A 12 -21.27 3.65 0.95
N VAL A 13 -22.52 3.18 0.85
CA VAL A 13 -23.05 2.45 -0.32
C VAL A 13 -22.80 3.15 -1.67
N ARG A 14 -22.93 4.49 -1.73
CA ARG A 14 -22.70 5.26 -2.98
C ARG A 14 -21.23 5.23 -3.39
N SER A 15 -20.33 5.37 -2.42
CA SER A 15 -18.90 5.30 -2.63
C SER A 15 -18.47 3.90 -3.06
N LEU A 16 -18.96 2.88 -2.36
CA LEU A 16 -18.73 1.49 -2.72
C LEU A 16 -19.25 1.17 -4.13
N SER A 17 -20.43 1.70 -4.51
CA SER A 17 -20.98 1.52 -5.85
C SER A 17 -20.04 2.07 -6.93
N ARG A 18 -19.42 3.24 -6.69
CA ARG A 18 -18.43 3.83 -7.60
C ARG A 18 -17.19 2.95 -7.72
N LEU A 19 -16.66 2.44 -6.61
CA LEU A 19 -15.54 1.50 -6.62
C LEU A 19 -15.89 0.25 -7.45
N LEU A 20 -17.02 -0.40 -7.17
CA LEU A 20 -17.44 -1.61 -7.86
C LEU A 20 -17.63 -1.41 -9.36
N ASN A 21 -18.27 -0.31 -9.76
CA ASN A 21 -18.39 0.05 -11.16
C ASN A 21 -17.01 0.24 -11.82
N SER A 22 -16.06 0.89 -11.15
CA SER A 22 -14.70 1.04 -11.69
C SER A 22 -13.94 -0.28 -11.82
N LEU A 23 -14.18 -1.24 -10.92
CA LEU A 23 -13.62 -2.59 -10.98
C LEU A 23 -14.19 -3.41 -12.14
N GLU A 24 -15.50 -3.37 -12.37
CA GLU A 24 -16.15 -4.08 -13.49
C GLU A 24 -15.65 -3.61 -14.86
N ASN A 25 -15.25 -2.34 -14.97
CA ASN A 25 -14.80 -1.74 -16.23
C ASN A 25 -13.29 -1.91 -16.50
N ALA A 26 -12.57 -2.71 -15.71
CA ALA A 26 -11.13 -2.87 -15.83
C ALA A 26 -10.69 -4.00 -16.77
N TYR A 27 -9.47 -3.86 -17.31
CA TYR A 27 -8.88 -4.83 -18.23
C TYR A 27 -8.17 -5.96 -17.48
N TYR A 28 -8.85 -7.09 -17.28
CA TYR A 28 -8.32 -8.26 -16.58
C TYR A 28 -7.57 -9.27 -17.45
N MET A 29 -7.53 -9.09 -18.77
CA MET A 29 -6.81 -9.97 -19.70
C MET A 29 -7.21 -11.45 -19.63
N GLY A 30 -8.46 -11.73 -19.24
CA GLY A 30 -8.97 -13.10 -19.06
C GLY A 30 -8.51 -13.80 -17.78
N ASP A 31 -7.75 -13.13 -16.92
CA ASP A 31 -7.32 -13.69 -15.64
C ASP A 31 -8.51 -13.80 -14.66
N ASN A 32 -8.51 -14.86 -13.87
CA ASN A 32 -9.47 -15.06 -12.78
C ASN A 32 -9.01 -14.30 -11.53
N ILE A 33 -9.78 -13.28 -11.15
CA ILE A 33 -9.51 -12.37 -10.04
C ILE A 33 -10.58 -12.53 -8.99
N SER A 34 -10.20 -13.03 -7.81
CA SER A 34 -11.13 -13.16 -6.69
C SER A 34 -11.37 -11.80 -6.03
N ILE A 35 -12.60 -11.57 -5.56
CA ILE A 35 -13.00 -10.39 -4.78
C ILE A 35 -13.49 -10.83 -3.40
N ILE A 36 -12.99 -10.15 -2.36
CA ILE A 36 -13.37 -10.37 -0.96
C ILE A 36 -13.90 -9.05 -0.41
N PHE A 37 -15.14 -9.08 0.07
CA PHE A 37 -15.71 -7.97 0.84
C PHE A 37 -15.47 -8.19 2.32
N ASN A 38 -14.72 -7.29 2.95
CA ASN A 38 -14.43 -7.26 4.38
C ASN A 38 -15.21 -6.14 5.05
N MET A 39 -16.18 -6.54 5.87
CA MET A 39 -17.07 -5.63 6.57
C MET A 39 -16.90 -5.74 8.09
N ASP A 40 -16.90 -4.60 8.78
CA ASP A 40 -16.96 -4.54 10.25
C ASP A 40 -18.39 -4.86 10.76
N SER A 41 -18.63 -4.81 12.06
CA SER A 41 -19.90 -5.27 12.64
C SER A 41 -21.12 -4.38 12.34
N GLN A 42 -20.94 -3.08 12.13
CA GLN A 42 -22.01 -2.09 11.97
C GLN A 42 -22.16 -1.64 10.51
N VAL A 43 -22.47 -2.59 9.62
CA VAL A 43 -22.78 -2.32 8.20
C VAL A 43 -24.23 -1.90 8.06
N ASP A 44 -24.51 -0.89 7.25
CA ASP A 44 -25.88 -0.48 6.94
C ASP A 44 -26.56 -1.42 5.93
N GLU A 45 -27.89 -1.45 5.94
CA GLU A 45 -28.68 -2.31 5.06
C GLU A 45 -28.40 -2.06 3.56
N PRO A 46 -28.29 -0.82 3.06
CA PRO A 46 -27.98 -0.58 1.65
C PRO A 46 -26.64 -1.20 1.21
N THR A 47 -25.58 -1.09 2.02
CA THR A 47 -24.28 -1.69 1.70
C THR A 47 -24.34 -3.22 1.73
N LEU A 48 -25.02 -3.81 2.71
CA LEU A 48 -25.22 -5.27 2.76
C LEU A 48 -25.96 -5.78 1.53
N LYS A 49 -27.02 -5.09 1.11
CA LYS A 49 -27.78 -5.44 -0.09
C LYS A 49 -26.90 -5.37 -1.33
N LEU A 50 -26.17 -4.26 -1.52
CA LEU A 50 -25.26 -4.08 -2.64
C LEU A 50 -24.22 -5.21 -2.74
N VAL A 51 -23.50 -5.50 -1.65
CA VAL A 51 -22.47 -6.56 -1.63
C VAL A 51 -23.06 -7.94 -1.92
N THR A 52 -24.25 -8.22 -1.38
CA THR A 52 -24.93 -9.51 -1.56
C THR A 52 -25.38 -9.70 -3.01
N THR A 53 -25.96 -8.68 -3.64
CA THR A 53 -26.51 -8.77 -5.00
C THR A 53 -25.49 -8.50 -6.10
N PHE A 54 -24.33 -7.90 -5.79
CA PHE A 54 -23.29 -7.60 -6.76
C PHE A 54 -22.81 -8.87 -7.48
N ASN A 55 -22.85 -8.88 -8.80
CA ASN A 55 -22.41 -10.02 -9.61
C ASN A 55 -20.98 -9.80 -10.09
N TRP A 56 -20.04 -10.64 -9.64
CA TRP A 56 -18.65 -10.52 -10.04
C TRP A 56 -18.32 -11.46 -11.20
N ALA A 57 -18.08 -10.91 -12.38
CA ALA A 57 -17.87 -11.69 -13.61
C ALA A 57 -16.43 -12.21 -13.78
N HIS A 58 -15.47 -11.70 -13.02
CA HIS A 58 -14.05 -11.98 -13.25
C HIS A 58 -13.46 -13.02 -12.29
N GLY A 59 -14.25 -13.62 -11.40
CA GLY A 59 -13.74 -14.64 -10.48
C GLY A 59 -14.67 -14.94 -9.32
N THR A 60 -14.11 -15.43 -8.20
CA THR A 60 -14.90 -15.79 -7.03
C THR A 60 -15.26 -14.56 -6.18
N LYS A 61 -16.50 -14.51 -5.68
CA LYS A 61 -16.96 -13.50 -4.71
C LYS A 61 -17.06 -14.10 -3.31
N THR A 62 -16.33 -13.53 -2.37
CA THR A 62 -16.39 -13.90 -0.94
C THR A 62 -16.89 -12.72 -0.10
N ILE A 63 -17.76 -12.98 0.87
CA ILE A 63 -18.28 -11.97 1.80
C ILE A 63 -17.85 -12.35 3.22
N ARG A 64 -17.21 -11.41 3.92
CA ARG A 64 -16.78 -11.55 5.32
C ARG A 64 -17.35 -10.38 6.12
N LYS A 65 -18.07 -10.70 7.19
CA LYS A 65 -18.62 -9.71 8.14
C LYS A 65 -18.20 -10.08 9.54
N ARG A 66 -17.63 -9.12 10.28
CA ARG A 66 -17.33 -9.32 11.70
C ARG A 66 -18.59 -9.33 12.55
N VAL A 67 -18.60 -10.17 13.57
CA VAL A 67 -19.64 -10.13 14.62
C VAL A 67 -19.35 -9.01 15.62
N LEU A 68 -18.09 -8.90 16.06
CA LEU A 68 -17.63 -7.88 17.01
C LEU A 68 -16.86 -6.77 16.29
N ARG A 69 -17.01 -5.54 16.78
CA ARG A 69 -16.35 -4.38 16.18
C ARG A 69 -14.82 -4.53 16.21
N GLY A 70 -14.19 -4.54 15.04
CA GLY A 70 -12.74 -4.63 14.89
C GLY A 70 -12.06 -3.27 14.93
N GLY A 71 -12.70 -2.24 14.36
CA GLY A 71 -12.07 -0.93 14.15
C GLY A 71 -11.02 -0.97 13.03
N LEU A 72 -10.55 0.22 12.63
CA LEU A 72 -9.78 0.40 11.39
C LEU A 72 -8.53 -0.50 11.30
N ILE A 73 -7.77 -0.64 12.39
CA ILE A 73 -6.54 -1.43 12.38
C ILE A 73 -6.82 -2.87 11.97
N LYS A 74 -7.75 -3.53 12.67
CA LYS A 74 -8.13 -4.92 12.41
C LYS A 74 -8.82 -5.07 11.06
N SER A 75 -9.70 -4.13 10.71
CA SER A 75 -10.41 -4.16 9.43
C SER A 75 -9.46 -4.22 8.23
N VAL A 76 -8.29 -3.56 8.32
CA VAL A 76 -7.28 -3.59 7.26
C VAL A 76 -6.32 -4.78 7.41
N SER A 77 -5.73 -4.96 8.60
CA SER A 77 -4.69 -5.99 8.80
C SER A 77 -5.21 -7.41 8.58
N GLU A 78 -6.47 -7.68 8.94
CA GLU A 78 -7.10 -9.00 8.81
C GLU A 78 -7.91 -9.14 7.50
N SER A 79 -7.84 -8.16 6.58
CA SER A 79 -8.65 -8.15 5.35
C SER A 79 -8.20 -9.22 4.34
N TRP A 80 -6.94 -9.65 4.42
CA TRP A 80 -6.35 -10.59 3.49
C TRP A 80 -5.23 -11.40 4.16
N TYR A 81 -5.15 -12.68 3.80
CA TYR A 81 -4.11 -13.61 4.22
C TYR A 81 -3.66 -14.43 3.02
N PRO A 82 -2.40 -14.34 2.59
CA PRO A 82 -1.91 -15.10 1.45
C PRO A 82 -1.87 -16.60 1.74
N SER A 83 -2.39 -17.39 0.80
CA SER A 83 -2.30 -18.86 0.82
C SER A 83 -0.95 -19.40 0.34
N SER A 84 -0.17 -18.58 -0.38
CA SER A 84 1.13 -18.96 -0.93
C SER A 84 2.00 -17.73 -1.20
N ASN A 85 3.22 -17.93 -1.72
CA ASN A 85 4.09 -16.86 -2.21
C ASN A 85 3.67 -16.28 -3.57
N HIS A 86 2.62 -16.82 -4.20
CA HIS A 86 2.10 -16.36 -5.50
C HIS A 86 0.68 -15.79 -5.43
N ASP A 87 0.13 -15.66 -4.23
CA ASP A 87 -1.18 -15.07 -3.93
C ASP A 87 -0.94 -13.67 -3.38
N PHE A 88 -1.29 -12.63 -4.14
CA PHE A 88 -1.04 -11.22 -3.83
C PHE A 88 -2.36 -10.51 -3.47
N GLY A 89 -2.34 -9.62 -2.47
CA GLY A 89 -3.53 -8.92 -2.00
C GLY A 89 -3.58 -7.48 -2.48
N LEU A 90 -4.54 -7.13 -3.35
CA LEU A 90 -4.88 -5.74 -3.65
C LEU A 90 -5.87 -5.23 -2.60
N LEU A 91 -5.44 -4.29 -1.75
CA LEU A 91 -6.30 -3.72 -0.72
C LEU A 91 -6.91 -2.40 -1.20
N LEU A 92 -8.24 -2.30 -1.13
CA LEU A 92 -9.02 -1.11 -1.52
C LEU A 92 -10.02 -0.77 -0.42
N GLU A 93 -10.13 0.51 -0.07
CA GLU A 93 -11.22 1.02 0.77
C GLU A 93 -12.39 1.51 -0.12
N ASP A 94 -13.59 1.59 0.45
CA ASP A 94 -14.79 1.97 -0.30
C ASP A 94 -14.78 3.38 -0.88
N ASP A 95 -13.83 4.24 -0.50
CA ASP A 95 -13.62 5.60 -1.03
C ASP A 95 -12.61 5.70 -2.18
N ILE A 96 -12.11 4.55 -2.65
CA ILE A 96 -11.23 4.45 -3.81
C ILE A 96 -12.04 4.30 -5.10
N GLU A 97 -11.53 4.86 -6.18
CA GLU A 97 -11.92 4.54 -7.55
C GLU A 97 -10.65 4.16 -8.33
N VAL A 98 -10.74 3.14 -9.19
CA VAL A 98 -9.59 2.66 -9.97
C VAL A 98 -9.71 2.97 -11.46
N SER A 99 -8.56 3.14 -12.11
CA SER A 99 -8.45 3.25 -13.57
C SER A 99 -8.78 1.91 -14.23
N PRO A 100 -9.39 1.86 -15.43
CA PRO A 100 -9.50 0.62 -16.20
C PRO A 100 -8.18 -0.13 -16.44
N TYR A 101 -7.04 0.57 -16.38
CA TYR A 101 -5.69 0.05 -16.61
C TYR A 101 -4.99 -0.43 -15.33
N TYR A 102 -5.62 -0.32 -14.15
CA TYR A 102 -4.96 -0.61 -12.88
C TYR A 102 -4.39 -2.05 -12.81
N TYR A 103 -5.14 -3.03 -13.33
CA TYR A 103 -4.72 -4.42 -13.30
C TYR A 103 -3.55 -4.68 -14.25
N LEU A 104 -3.53 -3.99 -15.40
CA LEU A 104 -2.41 -4.08 -16.35
C LEU A 104 -1.11 -3.55 -15.74
N TRP A 105 -1.19 -2.46 -14.97
CA TRP A 105 -0.06 -1.95 -14.19
C TRP A 105 0.46 -2.98 -13.18
N ILE A 106 -0.44 -3.55 -12.38
CA ILE A 106 -0.09 -4.60 -11.39
C ILE A 106 0.56 -5.79 -12.08
N LYS A 107 -0.09 -6.34 -13.10
CA LYS A 107 0.39 -7.53 -13.81
C LYS A 107 1.74 -7.28 -14.45
N TYR A 108 1.93 -6.13 -15.10
CA TYR A 108 3.22 -5.80 -15.71
C TYR A 108 4.32 -5.63 -14.66
N ALA A 109 4.06 -4.95 -13.55
CA ALA A 109 5.01 -4.79 -12.45
C ALA A 109 5.39 -6.13 -11.79
N LEU A 110 4.42 -7.01 -11.52
CA LEU A 110 4.69 -8.34 -10.97
C LEU A 110 5.54 -9.19 -11.92
N LEU A 111 5.20 -9.20 -13.21
CA LEU A 111 5.98 -9.94 -14.20
C LEU A 111 7.42 -9.41 -14.30
N THR A 112 7.62 -8.10 -14.22
CA THR A 112 8.93 -7.46 -14.36
C THR A 112 9.80 -7.55 -13.12
N TYR A 113 9.22 -7.35 -11.93
CA TYR A 113 10.00 -7.17 -10.70
C TYR A 113 9.92 -8.35 -9.72
N HIS A 114 9.00 -9.30 -9.93
CA HIS A 114 8.87 -10.48 -9.06
C HIS A 114 9.11 -11.79 -9.80
N TYR A 115 8.60 -11.93 -11.03
CA TYR A 115 8.72 -13.18 -11.79
C TYR A 115 9.89 -13.22 -12.77
N ASP A 116 10.48 -12.07 -13.15
CA ASP A 116 11.73 -12.08 -13.92
C ASP A 116 12.86 -12.59 -13.02
N PRO A 117 13.51 -13.73 -13.35
CA PRO A 117 14.62 -14.27 -12.56
C PRO A 117 15.82 -13.31 -12.45
N LYS A 118 15.92 -12.32 -13.34
CA LYS A 118 16.97 -11.29 -13.31
C LYS A 118 16.66 -10.14 -12.34
N ALA A 119 15.41 -9.99 -11.90
CA ALA A 119 14.96 -8.93 -11.02
C ALA A 119 14.94 -9.40 -9.54
N SER A 120 16.10 -9.79 -9.00
CA SER A 120 16.21 -10.12 -7.58
C SER A 120 16.00 -8.86 -6.73
N PHE A 121 14.79 -8.71 -6.17
CA PHE A 121 14.40 -7.51 -5.43
C PHE A 121 13.59 -7.82 -4.17
N PRO A 122 14.22 -8.39 -3.11
CA PRO A 122 13.53 -8.80 -1.90
C PRO A 122 12.97 -7.63 -1.06
N GLU A 123 13.47 -6.41 -1.25
CA GLU A 123 13.01 -5.22 -0.54
C GLU A 123 11.66 -4.68 -1.06
N LEU A 124 11.21 -5.11 -2.25
CA LEU A 124 9.93 -4.69 -2.82
C LEU A 124 8.77 -5.34 -2.05
N SER A 125 8.08 -4.56 -1.23
CA SER A 125 7.00 -5.03 -0.36
C SER A 125 5.60 -4.79 -0.93
N SER A 126 5.45 -3.82 -1.84
CA SER A 126 4.16 -3.51 -2.44
C SER A 126 4.27 -2.76 -3.78
N ILE A 127 3.17 -2.76 -4.55
CA ILE A 127 2.99 -1.96 -5.76
C ILE A 127 1.83 -1.00 -5.52
N SER A 128 2.09 0.30 -5.52
CA SER A 128 1.09 1.36 -5.39
C SER A 128 0.30 1.55 -6.69
N LEU A 129 -0.99 1.89 -6.54
CA LEU A 129 -1.84 2.41 -7.62
C LEU A 129 -1.94 3.93 -7.60
N TYR A 130 -1.48 4.59 -6.53
CA TYR A 130 -1.67 6.01 -6.28
C TYR A 130 -0.32 6.75 -6.16
N THR A 131 -0.28 8.00 -6.64
CA THR A 131 0.87 8.90 -6.47
C THR A 131 0.58 9.97 -5.40
N PRO A 132 1.32 10.02 -4.28
CA PRO A 132 1.14 11.03 -3.24
C PRO A 132 1.33 12.45 -3.76
N ARG A 133 0.46 13.37 -3.34
CA ARG A 133 0.60 14.81 -3.59
C ARG A 133 1.12 15.60 -2.40
N VAL A 134 1.28 14.95 -1.25
CA VAL A 134 1.78 15.55 -0.01
C VAL A 134 2.70 14.59 0.72
N ILE A 135 3.67 15.12 1.46
CA ILE A 135 4.54 14.33 2.34
C ILE A 135 3.84 14.18 3.70
N GLU A 136 3.04 13.11 3.86
CA GLU A 136 2.15 12.95 5.01
C GLU A 136 2.84 12.68 6.37
N VAL A 137 4.12 12.31 6.32
CA VAL A 137 4.93 11.98 7.52
C VAL A 137 5.56 13.20 8.17
N LEU A 138 5.45 14.37 7.53
CA LEU A 138 5.90 15.65 8.06
C LEU A 138 4.69 16.45 8.60
N ARG A 139 4.96 17.37 9.52
CA ARG A 139 3.90 18.13 10.22
C ARG A 139 3.21 19.11 9.29
N GLU A 140 4.00 19.79 8.48
CA GLU A 140 3.60 20.81 7.52
C GLU A 140 2.96 20.23 6.25
N ARG A 141 3.17 18.92 6.00
CA ARG A 141 2.60 18.19 4.85
C ARG A 141 2.80 18.95 3.53
N PRO A 142 4.05 19.25 3.17
CA PRO A 142 4.33 20.03 1.97
C PRO A 142 3.77 19.31 0.74
N PHE A 143 3.29 20.10 -0.23
CA PHE A 143 2.95 19.56 -1.54
C PHE A 143 4.18 18.94 -2.19
N TRP A 144 3.96 17.86 -2.91
CA TRP A 144 5.01 17.12 -3.59
C TRP A 144 4.49 16.55 -4.89
N ASN A 145 5.31 16.64 -5.93
CA ASN A 145 5.02 16.11 -7.25
C ASN A 145 6.28 15.40 -7.79
N PRO A 146 6.25 14.07 -7.99
CA PRO A 146 7.43 13.35 -8.48
C PRO A 146 7.86 13.80 -9.88
N THR A 147 6.91 14.16 -10.75
CA THR A 147 7.23 14.66 -12.10
C THR A 147 7.93 16.02 -12.12
N GLU A 148 7.88 16.77 -11.02
CA GLU A 148 8.60 18.04 -10.84
C GLU A 148 9.89 17.84 -10.03
N PHE A 149 9.92 16.83 -9.16
CA PHE A 149 11.05 16.51 -8.31
C PHE A 149 12.20 15.83 -9.07
N PHE A 150 11.87 14.90 -9.96
CA PHE A 150 12.87 14.18 -10.75
C PHE A 150 13.29 14.98 -11.99
N ASP A 151 14.57 14.85 -12.36
CA ASP A 151 15.13 15.44 -13.58
C ASP A 151 14.51 14.82 -14.84
N ASP A 152 14.75 15.43 -16.00
CA ASP A 152 14.13 15.03 -17.28
C ASP A 152 14.37 13.55 -17.65
N ALA A 153 15.48 12.95 -17.22
CA ALA A 153 15.77 11.54 -17.44
C ALA A 153 14.77 10.59 -16.72
N ASP A 154 14.28 11.02 -15.55
CA ASP A 154 13.48 10.20 -14.63
C ASP A 154 12.05 10.73 -14.45
N ARG A 155 11.70 11.84 -15.13
CA ARG A 155 10.43 12.57 -14.99
C ARG A 155 9.17 11.71 -15.06
N ASN A 156 9.15 10.70 -15.93
CA ASN A 156 8.04 9.74 -16.07
C ASN A 156 8.44 8.30 -15.70
N MET A 157 9.54 8.16 -14.97
CA MET A 157 10.00 6.87 -14.50
C MET A 157 9.27 6.50 -13.22
N PRO A 158 8.66 5.30 -13.12
CA PRO A 158 8.24 4.76 -11.83
C PRO A 158 9.37 4.82 -10.82
N TYR A 159 9.04 5.02 -9.54
CA TYR A 159 10.04 5.18 -8.49
C TYR A 159 9.75 4.26 -7.31
N LEU A 160 10.78 4.03 -6.51
CA LEU A 160 10.71 3.28 -5.27
C LEU A 160 10.56 4.26 -4.10
N HIS A 161 9.74 3.91 -3.12
CA HIS A 161 9.51 4.77 -1.97
C HIS A 161 9.28 3.96 -0.70
N GLN A 162 9.93 4.35 0.40
CA GLN A 162 9.79 3.68 1.70
C GLN A 162 8.43 3.94 2.36
N LEU A 163 7.71 5.00 1.96
CA LEU A 163 6.34 5.21 2.41
C LEU A 163 5.40 4.18 1.74
N PRO A 164 4.59 3.43 2.49
CA PRO A 164 3.58 2.56 1.91
C PRO A 164 2.37 3.35 1.39
N CYS A 165 1.69 2.79 0.40
CA CYS A 165 0.44 3.35 -0.09
C CYS A 165 -0.76 2.80 0.68
N SER A 166 -1.72 3.66 0.99
CA SER A 166 -2.98 3.31 1.67
C SER A 166 -4.23 3.57 0.81
N TRP A 167 -4.07 4.02 -0.44
CA TRP A 167 -5.17 4.36 -1.35
C TRP A 167 -5.19 3.48 -2.59
N GLY A 168 -4.96 2.18 -2.38
CA GLY A 168 -4.85 1.18 -3.42
C GLY A 168 -3.42 0.74 -3.63
N ALA A 169 -3.12 -0.47 -3.18
CA ALA A 169 -1.82 -1.11 -3.39
C ALA A 169 -1.94 -2.64 -3.34
N VAL A 170 -1.07 -3.30 -4.09
CA VAL A 170 -0.87 -4.74 -4.02
C VAL A 170 0.25 -5.03 -3.02
N PHE A 171 -0.06 -5.76 -1.96
CA PHE A 171 0.89 -6.17 -0.94
C PHE A 171 1.46 -7.55 -1.23
N PHE A 172 2.78 -7.69 -1.03
CA PHE A 172 3.48 -8.93 -1.31
C PHE A 172 3.29 -9.93 -0.17
N PRO A 173 3.25 -11.24 -0.46
CA PRO A 173 2.73 -12.23 0.48
C PRO A 173 3.64 -12.39 1.69
N LYS A 174 4.95 -12.41 1.46
CA LYS A 174 5.99 -12.54 2.49
C LYS A 174 5.95 -11.35 3.45
N HIS A 175 5.97 -10.13 2.90
CA HIS A 175 5.96 -8.89 3.67
C HIS A 175 4.64 -8.69 4.43
N TRP A 176 3.51 -9.14 3.88
CA TRP A 176 2.23 -9.05 4.58
C TRP A 176 2.11 -10.04 5.74
N ARG A 177 2.65 -11.27 5.60
CA ARG A 177 2.76 -12.20 6.73
C ARG A 177 3.66 -11.64 7.83
N GLU A 178 4.80 -11.06 7.46
CA GLU A 178 5.66 -10.34 8.38
C GLU A 178 4.91 -9.20 9.10
N PHE A 179 4.17 -8.38 8.35
CA PHE A 179 3.38 -7.30 8.94
C PHE A 179 2.36 -7.79 9.96
N ASN A 180 1.67 -8.89 9.66
CA ASN A 180 0.71 -9.49 10.60
C ASN A 180 1.40 -9.99 11.88
N ALA A 181 2.56 -10.62 11.77
CA ALA A 181 3.36 -10.99 12.95
C ALA A 181 3.85 -9.76 13.72
N TYR A 182 4.39 -8.77 13.01
CA TYR A 182 4.93 -7.53 13.57
C TYR A 182 3.88 -6.73 14.33
N ILE A 183 2.69 -6.51 13.76
CA ILE A 183 1.63 -5.73 14.43
C ILE A 183 1.12 -6.45 15.68
N ASN A 184 1.07 -7.78 15.69
CA ASN A 184 0.68 -8.56 16.86
C ASN A 184 1.70 -8.41 17.99
N LEU A 185 3.00 -8.53 17.70
CA LEU A 185 4.07 -8.34 18.67
C LEU A 185 4.10 -6.89 19.22
N ARG A 186 3.93 -5.90 18.34
CA ARG A 186 3.90 -4.47 18.71
C ARG A 186 2.65 -4.04 19.47
N SER A 187 1.55 -4.77 19.33
CA SER A 187 0.28 -4.48 20.01
C SER A 187 0.14 -5.17 21.37
N ASP A 188 1.05 -6.08 21.72
CA ASP A 188 1.07 -6.73 23.04
C ASP A 188 1.46 -5.73 24.13
N ARG A 189 0.53 -5.50 25.06
CA ARG A 189 0.69 -4.55 26.19
C ARG A 189 1.77 -4.96 27.18
N ASN A 190 2.16 -6.24 27.19
CA ASN A 190 3.23 -6.75 28.04
C ASN A 190 4.61 -6.67 27.37
N SER A 191 4.69 -6.26 26.10
CA SER A 191 5.97 -5.99 25.46
C SER A 191 6.60 -4.73 26.07
N THR A 192 7.60 -4.93 26.93
CA THR A 192 8.46 -3.89 27.50
C THR A 192 9.45 -3.31 26.47
N GLY A 193 9.25 -3.60 25.18
CA GLY A 193 10.12 -3.15 24.10
C GLY A 193 9.95 -1.66 23.87
N ASP A 194 11.07 -0.94 23.85
CA ASP A 194 11.14 0.48 23.52
C ASP A 194 10.23 0.81 22.34
N GLN A 195 9.39 1.83 22.48
CA GLN A 195 8.51 2.24 21.38
C GLN A 195 9.39 2.61 20.18
N VAL A 196 9.10 2.01 19.02
CA VAL A 196 9.75 2.41 17.77
C VAL A 196 9.43 3.88 17.50
N GLU A 197 10.46 4.71 17.53
CA GLU A 197 10.39 6.14 17.23
C GLU A 197 11.22 6.44 15.99
N ILE A 198 10.52 6.69 14.89
CA ILE A 198 11.16 7.11 13.65
C ILE A 198 11.52 8.60 13.77
N PRO A 199 12.79 8.99 13.63
CA PRO A 199 13.23 10.38 13.82
C PRO A 199 12.41 11.36 12.98
N ARG A 200 12.02 12.51 13.54
CA ARG A 200 11.29 13.58 12.83
C ARG A 200 9.93 13.18 12.21
N SER A 201 9.47 11.93 12.36
CA SER A 201 8.22 11.48 11.76
C SER A 201 7.02 11.75 12.66
N VAL A 202 5.96 12.36 12.12
CA VAL A 202 4.70 12.54 12.85
C VAL A 202 3.94 11.24 13.08
N THR A 203 4.33 10.15 12.42
CA THR A 203 3.70 8.83 12.54
C THR A 203 3.87 8.24 13.94
N ASN A 204 4.90 8.64 14.69
CA ASN A 204 5.11 8.23 16.08
C ASN A 204 3.87 8.54 16.96
N GLY A 205 3.20 9.67 16.68
CA GLY A 205 1.98 10.09 17.37
C GLY A 205 0.69 9.41 16.92
N TRP A 206 0.69 8.61 15.86
CA TRP A 206 -0.53 7.97 15.35
C TRP A 206 -0.96 6.82 16.28
N LYS A 207 -2.22 6.82 16.72
CA LYS A 207 -2.75 5.83 17.67
C LYS A 207 -3.76 4.84 17.07
N ARG A 208 -4.32 5.14 15.90
CA ARG A 208 -5.43 4.40 15.28
C ARG A 208 -5.18 4.04 13.81
N SER A 209 -3.93 4.07 13.38
CA SER A 209 -3.54 3.83 11.98
C SER A 209 -2.77 2.53 11.88
N TRP A 210 -3.28 1.58 11.09
CA TRP A 210 -2.53 0.36 10.74
C TRP A 210 -1.24 0.72 10.00
N LYS A 211 -1.30 1.76 9.17
CA LYS A 211 -0.20 2.26 8.34
C LYS A 211 1.00 2.67 9.19
N LYS A 212 0.79 3.13 10.42
CA LYS A 212 1.89 3.41 11.37
C LYS A 212 2.80 2.19 11.52
N PHE A 213 2.22 1.05 11.87
CA PHE A 213 2.98 -0.18 12.11
C PHE A 213 3.65 -0.70 10.84
N PHE A 214 3.01 -0.51 9.69
CA PHE A 214 3.60 -0.88 8.41
C PHE A 214 4.77 0.05 8.03
N ILE A 215 4.66 1.36 8.29
CA ILE A 215 5.77 2.32 8.16
C ILE A 215 6.94 1.95 9.08
N GLU A 216 6.68 1.62 10.35
CA GLU A 216 7.72 1.16 11.28
C GLU A 216 8.47 -0.05 10.71
N MET A 217 7.74 -1.09 10.31
CA MET A 217 8.34 -2.30 9.74
C MET A 217 9.14 -2.00 8.47
N MET A 218 8.59 -1.22 7.53
CA MET A 218 9.32 -0.85 6.31
C MET A 218 10.57 -0.02 6.59
N TYR A 219 10.52 0.87 7.58
CA TYR A 219 11.66 1.66 8.01
C TYR A 219 12.78 0.77 8.57
N LEU A 220 12.43 -0.15 9.47
CA LEU A 220 13.39 -1.07 10.11
C LEU A 220 14.02 -2.07 9.14
N ARG A 221 13.28 -2.50 8.10
CA ARG A 221 13.76 -3.49 7.12
C ARG A 221 14.40 -2.87 5.88
N GLY A 222 14.24 -1.56 5.67
CA GLY A 222 14.60 -0.91 4.40
C GLY A 222 13.73 -1.35 3.22
N TYR A 223 12.47 -1.73 3.48
CA TYR A 223 11.53 -2.11 2.43
C TYR A 223 10.99 -0.90 1.70
N VAL A 224 10.62 -1.10 0.43
CA VAL A 224 10.10 -0.05 -0.45
C VAL A 224 8.89 -0.55 -1.23
N SER A 225 8.09 0.39 -1.71
CA SER A 225 6.98 0.15 -2.63
C SER A 225 7.28 0.78 -3.98
N LEU A 226 6.80 0.16 -5.05
CA LEU A 226 6.84 0.74 -6.40
C LEU A 226 5.68 1.73 -6.56
N TYR A 227 5.97 2.93 -7.07
CA TYR A 227 4.99 3.97 -7.33
C TYR A 227 4.92 4.35 -8.82
N PRO A 228 3.70 4.61 -9.36
CA PRO A 228 3.57 5.22 -10.68
C PRO A 228 4.08 6.66 -10.67
N ASN A 229 4.52 7.15 -11.82
CA ASN A 229 4.96 8.52 -12.01
C ASN A 229 4.65 8.95 -13.44
N PHE A 230 3.53 9.65 -13.62
CA PHE A 230 3.03 10.06 -14.92
C PHE A 230 2.61 11.52 -14.90
N PRO A 231 2.51 12.19 -16.07
CA PRO A 231 2.13 13.59 -16.16
C PRO A 231 0.85 13.90 -15.36
N ASN A 232 0.83 15.06 -14.70
CA ASN A 232 -0.25 15.51 -13.81
C ASN A 232 -0.52 14.57 -12.62
N GLN A 233 0.48 13.79 -12.19
CA GLN A 233 0.36 12.77 -11.13
C GLN A 233 -0.73 11.72 -11.46
N THR A 234 -0.98 11.49 -12.75
CA THR A 234 -1.96 10.51 -13.23
C THR A 234 -1.65 9.14 -12.64
N SER A 235 -2.66 8.50 -12.07
CA SER A 235 -2.50 7.29 -11.26
C SER A 235 -3.51 6.22 -11.66
N PHE A 236 -3.38 5.02 -11.07
CA PHE A 236 -4.29 3.89 -11.28
C PHE A 236 -5.38 3.78 -10.22
N SER A 237 -5.30 4.58 -9.15
CA SER A 237 -6.37 4.81 -8.20
C SER A 237 -6.42 6.27 -7.76
N THR A 238 -7.58 6.69 -7.27
CA THR A 238 -7.82 8.02 -6.70
C THR A 238 -8.69 7.90 -5.46
N ASN A 239 -8.45 8.75 -4.45
CA ASN A 239 -9.25 8.77 -3.22
C ASN A 239 -10.24 9.94 -3.25
N HIS A 240 -11.53 9.65 -3.05
CA HIS A 240 -12.59 10.65 -3.09
C HIS A 240 -12.78 11.45 -1.80
N MET A 241 -11.97 11.16 -0.78
CA MET A 241 -11.93 11.81 0.53
C MET A 241 -13.30 11.81 1.22
N GLU A 242 -14.00 10.69 1.12
CA GLU A 242 -15.31 10.51 1.73
C GLU A 242 -15.21 10.66 3.27
N PRO A 243 -16.17 11.30 3.94
CA PRO A 243 -16.16 11.43 5.39
C PRO A 243 -16.03 10.06 6.10
N GLY A 244 -15.22 10.01 7.14
CA GLY A 244 -14.86 8.78 7.83
C GLY A 244 -14.06 9.01 9.11
N VAL A 245 -13.39 7.97 9.63
CA VAL A 245 -12.63 8.03 10.90
C VAL A 245 -11.53 9.11 10.87
N HIS A 246 -10.92 9.33 9.71
CA HIS A 246 -9.83 10.30 9.53
C HIS A 246 -10.25 11.62 8.87
N ILE A 247 -11.45 11.69 8.29
CA ILE A 247 -11.96 12.85 7.55
C ILE A 247 -13.28 13.29 8.18
N GLN A 248 -13.26 14.40 8.92
CA GLN A 248 -14.47 14.99 9.48
C GLN A 248 -15.14 15.92 8.45
N ALA A 249 -16.45 15.74 8.24
CA ALA A 249 -17.26 16.59 7.37
C ALA A 249 -17.63 17.91 8.07
N LYS A 250 -16.71 18.87 8.19
CA LYS A 250 -17.00 20.24 8.67
C LYS A 250 -16.69 21.27 7.58
N ASN A 251 -17.73 21.94 7.05
CA ASN A 251 -17.66 23.04 6.07
C ASN A 251 -16.71 22.76 4.87
N ASN A 252 -16.41 23.77 4.05
CA ASN A 252 -15.59 23.70 2.83
C ASN A 252 -14.18 23.04 2.98
N ALA A 253 -13.77 22.68 4.19
CA ALA A 253 -12.51 22.00 4.48
C ALA A 253 -12.35 20.65 3.76
N VAL A 254 -13.45 19.96 3.40
CA VAL A 254 -13.36 18.73 2.58
C VAL A 254 -12.97 19.08 1.14
N ASN A 255 -13.59 20.10 0.55
CA ASN A 255 -13.28 20.55 -0.82
C ASN A 255 -11.86 21.09 -0.93
N GLU A 256 -11.40 21.87 0.05
CA GLU A 256 -10.02 22.35 0.11
C GLU A 256 -9.00 21.21 0.21
N LYS A 257 -9.35 20.09 0.86
CA LYS A 257 -8.49 18.90 0.96
C LYS A 257 -8.56 17.99 -0.26
N ARG A 258 -9.67 17.97 -1.02
CA ARG A 258 -9.80 17.09 -2.20
C ARG A 258 -8.66 17.31 -3.21
N LYS A 259 -8.24 18.55 -3.43
CA LYS A 259 -7.12 18.85 -4.35
C LYS A 259 -5.78 18.25 -3.90
N ASP A 260 -5.63 17.95 -2.61
CA ASP A 260 -4.40 17.39 -2.03
C ASP A 260 -4.31 15.86 -2.20
N TYR A 261 -5.42 15.19 -2.55
CA TYR A 261 -5.49 13.72 -2.55
C TYR A 261 -6.15 13.12 -3.80
N VAL A 262 -6.98 13.89 -4.51
CA VAL A 262 -7.56 13.46 -5.78
C VAL A 262 -6.52 13.65 -6.87
N VAL A 263 -6.30 12.58 -7.63
CA VAL A 263 -5.45 12.54 -8.82
C VAL A 263 -6.27 12.07 -10.02
N PRO A 264 -5.90 12.47 -11.26
CA PRO A 264 -6.53 11.92 -12.46
C PRO A 264 -6.23 10.43 -12.60
N LEU A 265 -7.21 9.68 -13.10
CA LEU A 265 -7.07 8.25 -13.38
C LEU A 265 -6.50 8.02 -14.79
N MET A 266 -5.63 7.03 -14.93
CA MET A 266 -5.05 6.63 -16.21
C MET A 266 -6.15 6.17 -17.17
N GLY A 267 -6.37 6.91 -18.25
CA GLY A 267 -7.42 6.63 -19.24
C GLY A 267 -6.91 6.00 -20.55
N ARG A 268 -5.60 5.81 -20.69
CA ARG A 268 -4.95 5.32 -21.91
C ARG A 268 -3.85 4.31 -21.59
N ASP A 269 -3.29 3.70 -22.62
CA ASP A 269 -2.15 2.81 -22.47
C ASP A 269 -0.95 3.55 -21.87
N PHE A 270 -0.65 3.24 -20.61
CA PHE A 270 0.43 3.89 -19.87
C PHE A 270 1.82 3.52 -20.41
N ARG A 271 1.95 2.46 -21.23
CA ARG A 271 3.23 2.07 -21.84
C ARG A 271 3.77 3.17 -22.74
N GLU A 272 2.90 3.92 -23.42
CA GLU A 272 3.27 5.08 -24.25
C GLU A 272 3.98 6.19 -23.44
N LEU A 273 3.80 6.20 -22.12
CA LEU A 273 4.38 7.19 -21.21
C LEU A 273 5.60 6.69 -20.47
N LEU A 274 5.88 5.37 -20.53
CA LEU A 274 7.06 4.79 -19.91
C LEU A 274 8.31 5.08 -20.74
N PRO A 275 9.47 5.26 -20.09
CA PRO A 275 10.75 5.33 -20.79
C PRO A 275 10.93 4.13 -21.73
N HIS A 276 11.20 4.39 -23.01
CA HIS A 276 11.35 3.36 -24.05
C HIS A 276 10.16 2.39 -24.20
N GLY A 277 8.96 2.77 -23.76
CA GLY A 277 7.76 1.95 -23.88
C GLY A 277 7.70 0.76 -22.92
N LYS A 278 8.57 0.69 -21.90
CA LYS A 278 8.68 -0.47 -21.00
C LYS A 278 9.00 -0.09 -19.56
N LEU A 279 8.70 -1.01 -18.64
CA LEU A 279 9.13 -0.84 -17.26
C LEU A 279 10.68 -0.86 -17.19
N PRO A 280 11.31 0.07 -16.47
CA PRO A 280 12.75 0.08 -16.28
C PRO A 280 13.24 -1.15 -15.51
N ILE A 281 14.56 -1.38 -15.53
CA ILE A 281 15.18 -2.41 -14.67
C ILE A 281 15.28 -1.90 -13.23
N VAL A 282 15.34 -2.81 -12.26
CA VAL A 282 15.38 -2.46 -10.83
C VAL A 282 16.47 -1.44 -10.50
N SER A 283 17.68 -1.63 -11.04
CA SER A 283 18.84 -0.77 -10.75
C SER A 283 18.75 0.65 -11.32
N SER A 284 17.81 0.91 -12.23
CA SER A 284 17.59 2.26 -12.79
C SER A 284 16.47 3.01 -12.08
N LEU A 285 15.67 2.36 -11.23
CA LEU A 285 14.56 3.03 -10.56
C LEU A 285 15.09 4.02 -9.52
N PRO A 286 14.69 5.31 -9.56
CA PRO A 286 15.01 6.23 -8.48
C PRO A 286 14.33 5.78 -7.20
N CYS A 287 15.01 6.01 -6.06
CA CYS A 287 14.58 5.49 -4.77
C CYS A 287 14.53 6.62 -3.73
N LEU A 288 13.41 6.69 -3.02
CA LEU A 288 13.11 7.73 -2.03
C LEU A 288 12.96 7.11 -0.64
N ASN A 289 13.56 7.75 0.36
CA ASN A 289 13.36 7.41 1.76
C ASN A 289 11.96 7.85 2.24
N LEU A 290 11.64 7.62 3.52
CA LEU A 290 10.33 7.95 4.10
C LEU A 290 9.93 9.44 3.95
N TYR A 291 10.89 10.34 3.78
CA TYR A 291 10.69 11.80 3.72
C TYR A 291 10.74 12.35 2.29
N ASN A 292 10.64 11.48 1.27
CA ASN A 292 10.75 11.83 -0.15
C ASN A 292 12.13 12.41 -0.54
N GLU A 293 13.21 12.03 0.16
CA GLU A 293 14.59 12.37 -0.21
C GLU A 293 15.23 11.20 -0.97
N LEU A 294 16.06 11.48 -1.98
CA LEU A 294 16.82 10.45 -2.69
C LEU A 294 17.72 9.67 -1.73
N ALA A 295 17.62 8.35 -1.74
CA ALA A 295 18.44 7.48 -0.90
C ALA A 295 18.61 6.09 -1.53
N SER A 296 19.71 5.40 -1.24
CA SER A 296 19.87 4.01 -1.64
C SER A 296 19.13 3.06 -0.69
N LEU A 297 18.81 1.84 -1.16
CA LEU A 297 18.26 0.79 -0.30
C LEU A 297 19.19 0.47 0.88
N LYS A 298 20.51 0.57 0.66
CA LYS A 298 21.51 0.37 1.71
C LYS A 298 21.41 1.44 2.79
N ASP A 299 21.26 2.70 2.42
CA ASP A 299 21.12 3.81 3.38
C ASP A 299 19.85 3.65 4.22
N MET A 300 18.75 3.18 3.61
CA MET A 300 17.51 2.89 4.33
C MET A 300 17.67 1.77 5.35
N LYS A 301 18.38 0.68 5.00
CA LYS A 301 18.68 -0.40 5.94
C LYS A 301 19.60 0.06 7.08
N ILE A 302 20.59 0.90 6.78
CA ILE A 302 21.45 1.52 7.80
C ILE A 302 20.61 2.39 8.75
N ALA A 303 19.72 3.23 8.21
CA ALA A 303 18.85 4.09 9.02
C ALA A 303 17.94 3.26 9.94
N GLY A 304 17.30 2.21 9.42
CA GLY A 304 16.50 1.28 10.22
C GLY A 304 17.30 0.55 11.29
N SER A 305 18.44 -0.04 10.92
CA SER A 305 19.34 -0.76 11.83
C SER A 305 19.89 0.13 12.96
N ASN A 306 20.15 1.41 12.68
CA ASN A 306 20.65 2.36 13.67
C ASN A 306 19.61 2.73 14.75
N LEU A 307 18.32 2.48 14.53
CA LEU A 307 17.31 2.71 15.58
C LEU A 307 17.55 1.79 16.78
N GLY A 308 17.98 0.55 16.55
CA GLY A 308 18.11 -0.47 17.60
C GLY A 308 16.78 -0.83 18.30
N GLN A 309 15.65 -0.35 17.76
CA GLN A 309 14.30 -0.52 18.27
C GLN A 309 13.54 -1.46 17.34
N ASP A 310 13.54 -2.76 17.64
CA ASP A 310 12.88 -3.77 16.81
C ASP A 310 12.40 -4.93 17.68
N VAL A 311 11.70 -5.89 17.06
CA VAL A 311 11.19 -7.09 17.73
C VAL A 311 12.29 -8.06 18.17
N LEU A 312 13.52 -7.92 17.64
CA LEU A 312 14.74 -8.55 18.13
C LEU A 312 15.84 -7.49 18.31
N ARG A 313 16.71 -7.67 19.29
CA ARG A 313 17.91 -6.83 19.43
C ARG A 313 18.99 -7.29 18.46
N CYS A 314 19.31 -6.46 17.48
CA CYS A 314 20.36 -6.70 16.48
C CYS A 314 21.55 -5.75 16.67
N ASN A 315 22.69 -6.06 16.04
CA ASN A 315 23.83 -5.14 16.05
C ASN A 315 23.54 -3.89 15.20
N ASN A 316 23.43 -2.74 15.87
CA ASN A 316 23.11 -1.46 15.23
C ASN A 316 24.07 -1.12 14.10
N GLY A 317 23.49 -0.64 12.99
CA GLY A 317 24.21 -0.19 11.79
C GLY A 317 24.77 -1.30 10.91
N LYS A 318 24.56 -2.58 11.25
CA LYS A 318 25.10 -3.73 10.51
C LYS A 318 24.10 -4.84 10.26
N GLU A 319 23.14 -5.03 11.15
CA GLU A 319 22.19 -6.13 11.09
C GLU A 319 20.75 -5.63 11.09
N ILE A 320 19.89 -6.38 10.40
CA ILE A 320 18.44 -6.24 10.46
C ILE A 320 17.82 -7.58 10.84
N VAL A 321 16.59 -7.54 11.34
CA VAL A 321 15.80 -8.74 11.59
C VAL A 321 15.43 -9.41 10.26
N VAL A 322 15.71 -10.71 10.17
CA VAL A 322 15.24 -11.59 9.12
C VAL A 322 14.12 -12.46 9.69
N VAL A 323 13.04 -12.59 8.93
CA VAL A 323 11.86 -13.36 9.32
C VAL A 323 11.75 -14.66 8.54
N ASP A 324 11.00 -15.60 9.10
CA ASP A 324 10.56 -16.80 8.39
C ASP A 324 9.62 -16.37 7.27
N THR A 325 9.93 -16.72 6.02
CA THR A 325 9.15 -16.24 4.88
C THR A 325 7.77 -16.87 4.79
N GLU A 326 7.55 -18.04 5.39
CA GLU A 326 6.28 -18.77 5.34
C GLU A 326 5.31 -18.32 6.43
N ILE A 327 5.80 -17.96 7.63
CA ILE A 327 4.95 -17.56 8.76
C ILE A 327 5.12 -16.10 9.20
N GLY A 328 6.15 -15.40 8.72
CA GLY A 328 6.42 -13.99 9.02
C GLY A 328 7.01 -13.73 10.41
N LEU A 329 7.28 -14.76 11.22
CA LEU A 329 7.85 -14.59 12.56
C LEU A 329 9.34 -14.24 12.51
N PRO A 330 9.83 -13.38 13.42
CA PRO A 330 11.27 -13.10 13.54
C PRO A 330 12.08 -14.37 13.80
N LEU A 331 13.16 -14.58 13.03
CA LEU A 331 14.05 -15.73 13.17
C LEU A 331 15.38 -15.35 13.82
N LYS A 332 16.09 -14.39 13.22
CA LYS A 332 17.44 -13.98 13.64
C LYS A 332 17.79 -12.60 13.10
N CYS A 333 18.85 -12.02 13.63
CA CYS A 333 19.53 -10.89 13.01
C CYS A 333 20.48 -11.39 11.91
N ALA A 334 20.58 -10.64 10.81
CA ALA A 334 21.53 -10.92 9.74
C ALA A 334 22.09 -9.63 9.16
N THR A 335 23.33 -9.70 8.68
CA THR A 335 23.98 -8.59 7.96
C THR A 335 23.35 -8.41 6.59
N PHE A 336 23.20 -7.15 6.16
CA PHE A 336 22.49 -6.78 4.95
C PHE A 336 23.36 -6.13 3.86
#